data_AF-A0A1D3L5G4-F1
#
_entry.id   AF-A0A1D3L5G4-F1
#
_cell.length_a   1.000
_cell.length_b   1.000
_cell.length_c   1.000
_cell.angle_alpha   90.00
_cell.angle_beta   90.00
_cell.angle_gamma   90.00
#
_symmetry.space_group_name_H-M   'P 1'
#
loop_
_entity.id
_entity.type
_entity.pdbx_description
1 polymer ?
#
loop_
_entity_poly.entity_id
_entity_poly.type
_entity_poly.pdbx_seq_one_letter_code
_entity_poly.pdbx_strand_id
1 'polypeptide(L)' 'MYKKTLLLYLFAVVLLILGFYSLFYLKDTFSGVLWSVFGIIFLIIGYGKLQR' A
#
# COMPACT_ATOMS: atom_id res chain seq x y z
N MET A 1 21.14 -0.29 -1.54
CA MET A 1 19.93 0.55 -1.72
C MET A 1 18.66 -0.25 -1.98
N TYR A 2 18.68 -1.29 -2.83
CA TYR A 2 17.49 -2.07 -3.24
C TYR A 2 16.68 -2.76 -2.12
N LYS A 3 17.32 -3.24 -1.04
CA LYS A 3 16.63 -3.98 0.03
C LYS A 3 15.55 -3.15 0.76
N LYS A 4 15.77 -1.84 0.93
CA LYS A 4 14.82 -0.94 1.60
C LYS A 4 13.62 -0.62 0.70
N THR A 5 13.86 -0.47 -0.59
CA THR A 5 12.81 -0.26 -1.60
C THR A 5 11.92 -1.49 -1.73
N LEU A 6 12.49 -2.69 -1.70
CA LEU A 6 11.74 -3.95 -1.74
C LEU A 6 10.81 -4.11 -0.52
N LEU A 7 11.27 -3.68 0.66
CA LEU A 7 10.47 -3.65 1.89
C LEU A 7 9.28 -2.67 1.80
N LEU A 8 9.47 -1.51 1.16
CA LEU A 8 8.41 -0.53 0.91
C LEU A 8 7.33 -1.08 -0.02
N TYR A 9 7.73 -1.77 -1.09
CA TYR A 9 6.79 -2.43 -2.00
C TYR A 9 6.00 -3.54 -1.30
N LEU A 10 6.67 -4.36 -0.46
CA LEU A 10 5.99 -5.37 0.36
C LEU A 10 4.94 -4.75 1.28
N PHE A 11 5.28 -3.67 1.97
CA PHE A 11 4.33 -2.94 2.82
C PHE A 11 3.14 -2.39 2.04
N ALA A 12 3.39 -1.82 0.86
CA ALA A 12 2.35 -1.29 0.00
C ALA A 12 1.37 -2.38 -0.45
N VAL A 13 1.87 -3.56 -0.83
CA VAL A 13 1.05 -4.71 -1.22
C VAL A 13 0.18 -5.18 -0.06
N VAL A 14 0.74 -5.30 1.15
CA VAL A 14 -0.03 -5.69 2.34
C VAL A 14 -1.14 -4.68 2.66
N LEU A 15 -0.84 -3.38 2.56
CA LEU A 15 -1.82 -2.31 2.76
C LEU A 15 -2.95 -2.35 1.72
N LEU A 16 -2.63 -2.63 0.46
CA LEU A 16 -3.65 -2.79 -0.58
C LEU A 16 -4.52 -4.03 -0.35
N ILE A 17 -3.94 -5.15 0.09
CA ILE A 17 -4.70 -6.36 0.44
C ILE A 17 -5.64 -6.08 1.62
N LEU A 18 -5.16 -5.37 2.66
CA LEU A 18 -5.97 -4.95 3.80
C LEU A 18 -7.11 -4.01 3.37
N GLY A 19 -6.82 -3.05 2.50
CA GLY A 19 -7.82 -2.14 1.95
C GLY A 19 -8.90 -2.88 1.18
N PHE A 20 -8.50 -3.82 0.32
CA PHE A 20 -9.43 -4.65 -0.45
C PHE A 20 -10.26 -5.56 0.47
N TYR A 21 -9.63 -6.20 1.46
CA TYR A 21 -10.32 -7.03 2.44
C TYR A 21 -11.36 -6.21 3.24
N SER A 22 -10.96 -5.02 3.71
CA SER A 22 -11.86 -4.15 4.47
C SER A 22 -13.06 -3.66 3.62
N LEU A 23 -12.82 -3.32 2.34
CA LEU A 23 -13.88 -2.88 1.42
C LEU A 23 -14.85 -4.00 1.07
N PHE A 24 -14.33 -5.16 0.66
CA PHE A 24 -15.15 -6.22 0.06
C PHE A 24 -15.70 -7.22 1.09
N TYR A 25 -14.95 -7.53 2.14
CA TYR A 25 -15.38 -8.53 3.14
C TYR A 25 -16.02 -7.90 4.37
N LEU A 26 -15.40 -6.87 4.95
CA LEU A 26 -15.93 -6.21 6.16
C LEU A 26 -17.00 -5.17 5.84
N LYS A 27 -17.13 -4.75 4.56
CA LYS A 27 -17.98 -3.63 4.12
C LYS A 27 -17.69 -2.32 4.88
N ASP A 28 -16.50 -2.21 5.47
CA ASP A 28 -16.04 -1.00 6.13
C ASP A 28 -15.32 -0.13 5.09
N THR A 29 -16.11 0.74 4.49
CA THR A 29 -15.69 1.64 3.42
C THR A 29 -14.65 2.65 3.90
N PHE A 30 -14.76 3.11 5.15
CA PHE A 30 -13.85 4.13 5.68
C PHE A 30 -12.45 3.55 5.89
N SER A 31 -12.36 2.44 6.62
CA SER A 31 -11.09 1.75 6.83
C SER A 31 -10.50 1.27 5.50
N GLY A 32 -11.32 0.72 4.63
CA GLY A 32 -10.88 0.20 3.34
C GLY A 32 -10.30 1.25 2.39
N VAL A 33 -10.90 2.45 2.35
CA VAL A 33 -10.35 3.58 1.59
C VAL A 33 -9.04 4.06 2.22
N LEU A 34 -8.95 4.18 3.55
CA LEU A 34 -7.72 4.59 4.23
C LEU A 34 -6.55 3.65 3.90
N TRP A 35 -6.71 2.34 4.10
CA TRP A 35 -5.67 1.36 3.82
C TRP A 35 -5.25 1.37 2.34
N SER A 36 -6.20 1.53 1.42
CA SER A 36 -5.92 1.62 -0.01
C SER A 36 -5.12 2.87 -0.37
N VAL A 37 -5.50 4.04 0.17
CA VAL A 37 -4.79 5.32 -0.06
C VAL A 37 -3.37 5.25 0.48
N PHE A 38 -3.18 4.73 1.70
CA PHE A 38 -1.85 4.54 2.26
C PHE A 38 -0.99 3.58 1.42
N GLY A 39 -1.56 2.47 0.94
CA GLY A 39 -0.87 1.55 0.04
C GLY A 39 -0.37 2.21 -1.26
N ILE A 40 -1.21 3.05 -1.88
CA ILE A 40 -0.85 3.80 -3.09
C ILE A 40 0.25 4.82 -2.82
N ILE A 41 0.20 5.55 -1.71
CA ILE A 41 1.24 6.51 -1.33
C ILE A 41 2.60 5.80 -1.16
N PHE A 42 2.61 4.65 -0.47
CA PHE A 42 3.83 3.86 -0.32
C PHE A 42 4.39 3.34 -1.66
N LEU A 43 3.53 2.98 -2.60
CA LEU A 43 3.92 2.64 -3.97
C LEU A 43 4.58 3.81 -4.71
N ILE A 44 4.00 5.01 -4.63
CA ILE A 44 4.54 6.22 -5.27
C ILE A 44 5.91 6.58 -4.68
N ILE A 45 6.05 6.52 -3.35
CA ILE A 45 7.32 6.77 -2.67
C ILE A 45 8.37 5.72 -3.09
N GLY A 46 7.98 4.45 -3.17
CA GLY A 46 8.84 3.37 -3.65
C GLY A 46 9.34 3.62 -5.07
N TYR A 47 8.43 4.04 -5.97
CA TYR A 47 8.75 4.34 -7.36
C TYR A 47 9.68 5.55 -7.50
N GLY A 48 9.40 6.65 -6.78
CA GLY A 48 10.25 7.85 -6.78
C GLY A 48 11.66 7.61 -6.23
N LYS A 49 11.82 6.66 -5.30
CA LYS A 49 13.13 6.21 -4.81
C LYS A 49 13.85 5.24 -5.75
N LEU A 50 13.14 4.56 -6.64
CA LEU A 50 13.73 3.65 -7.61
C LEU A 50 14.31 4.39 -8.82
N GLN A 51 13.74 5.55 -9.18
CA GLN A 51 14.20 6.37 -10.30
C GLN A 51 15.39 7.29 -9.99
N ARG A 52 15.86 7.36 -8.74
CA ARG A 52 16.92 8.27 -8.28
C ARG A 52 18.15 7.49 -7.84
#